data_AF-A0A3D3JVS3-F1
#
_entry.id   AF-A0A3D3JVS3-F1
#
_cell.length_a   1.000
_cell.length_b   1.000
_cell.length_c   1.000
_cell.angle_alpha   90.00
_cell.angle_beta   90.00
_cell.angle_gamma   90.00
#
_symmetry.space_group_name_H-M   'P 1'
#
loop_
_entity.id
_entity.type
_entity.pdbx_description
1 polymer ?
#
loop_
_entity_poly.entity_id
_entity_poly.type
_entity_poly.pdbx_seq_one_letter_code
_entity_poly.pdbx_strand_id
1 'polypeptide(L)'
;MRNFKTTILMAAVIAMAATTTWGATILLTQADVGGPTLTGNDYLLTQNVTWTSGNAFVFGNNATFDGQGFSVSYTGPSGSSGKGFDTFGSNYTLKNVTINDAPDQGVWGVNVSNILIENVTANNCGENGIALLGGDNQEVSNCSIIGCGFDATNSFFQVGVLFGGGGPQSNIDIHDCTITANFQMGLQVNTVSGSNFITDNEISLIHNIGMRLEGTLDNLLVDGNNIHDNNSEGIRVRGSIANMSISNNTIFNNTNEGIDVNCPETVPSDVTGNVVANNADPEIFAKNVDVIGNAVKGRVFIQADSGQTVNVKRNCIDGEGVSQVMDIGPAGGATFIVENNTINNYSNDAIRIHTAGTAQFNYNLITGITLQFNRGTFAFPAATSSLFANVFWNPTGTGGGCAGGANAVSPSGGAPICPNASDDPQYQSLDVFNPLFLAPGCGAANPLIRNGSRGAHGDSDGDGTADCDDTEVCDGLDNDGDGQIDEGFDADNDGVADCYDNCPGTFNPDQTDTDNDGAGDACDGCPNDPLKTSPGICGCGVVETGDTDLDGTPDCLDGCPNDPNKV
;
A
#
# COMPACT_ATOMS: atom_id res chain seq x y z
N MET A 1 -26.72 -7.40 -74.05
CA MET A 1 -25.36 -7.91 -73.81
C MET A 1 -24.42 -6.72 -73.74
N ARG A 2 -23.85 -6.49 -72.54
CA ARG A 2 -22.60 -5.76 -72.21
C ARG A 2 -22.51 -4.28 -72.61
N ASN A 3 -21.95 -3.35 -71.86
CA ASN A 3 -21.45 -3.18 -70.49
C ASN A 3 -20.68 -1.86 -70.62
N PHE A 4 -20.93 -0.85 -69.80
CA PHE A 4 -19.91 -0.02 -69.13
C PHE A 4 -20.66 1.05 -68.31
N LYS A 5 -20.87 0.71 -67.02
CA LYS A 5 -21.16 1.69 -65.98
C LYS A 5 -19.82 2.34 -65.63
N THR A 6 -19.65 3.61 -65.95
CA THR A 6 -18.56 4.43 -65.42
C THR A 6 -19.15 5.26 -64.29
N THR A 7 -18.99 4.80 -63.06
CA THR A 7 -19.27 5.58 -61.86
C THR A 7 -18.19 6.64 -61.75
N ILE A 8 -18.53 7.90 -62.07
CA ILE A 8 -17.67 9.04 -61.77
C ILE A 8 -17.82 9.33 -60.27
N LEU A 9 -16.80 8.97 -59.51
CA LEU A 9 -16.62 9.33 -58.11
C LEU A 9 -16.36 10.85 -58.07
N MET A 10 -17.37 11.65 -57.72
CA MET A 10 -17.17 13.04 -57.34
C MET A 10 -16.71 13.08 -55.89
N ALA A 11 -15.47 13.51 -55.67
CA ALA A 11 -14.95 13.90 -54.37
C ALA A 11 -15.79 15.07 -53.83
N ALA A 12 -16.60 14.81 -52.81
CA ALA A 12 -17.26 15.85 -52.03
C ALA A 12 -16.31 16.26 -50.89
N VAL A 13 -15.53 17.32 -51.13
CA VAL A 13 -14.90 18.08 -50.06
C VAL A 13 -16.02 18.86 -49.36
N ILE A 14 -16.47 18.39 -48.20
CA ILE A 14 -17.36 19.18 -47.34
C ILE A 14 -16.48 19.83 -46.26
N ALA A 15 -15.97 21.02 -46.55
CA ALA A 15 -15.52 21.94 -45.51
C ALA A 15 -16.76 22.55 -44.84
N MET A 16 -17.25 21.96 -43.75
CA MET A 16 -18.29 22.61 -42.94
C MET A 16 -17.61 23.57 -41.96
N ALA A 17 -17.60 24.86 -42.31
CA ALA A 17 -17.50 25.92 -41.32
C ALA A 17 -18.80 25.92 -40.50
N ALA A 18 -18.81 25.22 -39.36
CA ALA A 18 -19.95 25.23 -38.45
C ALA A 18 -20.01 26.58 -37.73
N THR A 19 -20.71 27.54 -38.35
CA THR A 19 -21.24 28.69 -37.63
C THR A 19 -22.68 28.36 -37.24
N THR A 20 -22.94 28.44 -35.94
CA THR A 20 -24.25 28.51 -35.24
C THR A 20 -24.88 27.24 -34.65
N THR A 21 -25.11 27.35 -33.33
CA THR A 21 -26.12 26.71 -32.45
C THR A 21 -25.94 25.25 -32.00
N TRP A 22 -26.17 25.06 -30.69
CA TRP A 22 -26.15 23.82 -29.90
C TRP A 22 -26.53 22.56 -30.67
N GLY A 23 -25.68 21.52 -30.57
CA GLY A 23 -26.02 20.15 -30.99
C GLY A 23 -25.77 19.81 -32.46
N ALA A 24 -24.62 20.21 -33.02
CA ALA A 24 -24.21 19.74 -34.35
C ALA A 24 -23.75 18.27 -34.28
N THR A 25 -24.68 17.32 -34.49
CA THR A 25 -24.32 15.91 -34.75
C THR A 25 -23.60 15.85 -36.10
N ILE A 26 -22.28 15.68 -36.08
CA ILE A 26 -21.50 15.43 -37.29
C ILE A 26 -21.55 13.93 -37.58
N LEU A 27 -22.13 13.55 -38.71
CA LEU A 27 -22.09 12.17 -39.20
C LEU A 27 -20.84 12.02 -40.09
N LEU A 28 -19.74 11.53 -39.53
CA LEU A 28 -18.53 11.24 -40.31
C LEU A 28 -18.73 9.93 -41.07
N THR A 29 -18.42 9.93 -42.36
CA THR A 29 -18.45 8.71 -43.18
C THR A 29 -17.03 8.32 -43.55
N GLN A 30 -16.81 7.03 -43.82
CA GLN A 30 -15.52 6.37 -44.08
C GLN A 30 -14.57 7.02 -45.12
N ALA A 31 -14.99 8.09 -45.82
CA ALA A 31 -14.25 8.76 -46.88
C ALA A 31 -13.42 9.98 -46.44
N ASP A 32 -13.44 10.37 -45.16
CA ASP A 32 -12.70 11.54 -44.66
C ASP A 32 -11.20 11.23 -44.47
N VAL A 33 -10.46 11.26 -45.58
CA VAL A 33 -8.98 11.20 -45.58
C VAL A 33 -8.45 12.54 -45.04
N GLY A 34 -7.87 12.53 -43.84
CA GLY A 34 -7.32 13.69 -43.13
C GLY A 34 -7.80 13.89 -41.69
N GLY A 35 -8.88 13.20 -41.28
CA GLY A 35 -9.53 13.39 -39.97
C GLY A 35 -10.17 14.78 -39.81
N PRO A 36 -11.30 14.92 -39.06
CA PRO A 36 -11.92 16.21 -38.86
C PRO A 36 -11.17 17.04 -37.82
N THR A 37 -11.08 18.35 -38.05
CA THR A 37 -10.69 19.32 -37.01
C THR A 37 -11.94 19.80 -36.27
N LEU A 38 -11.98 19.58 -34.96
CA LEU A 38 -13.08 19.86 -34.06
C LEU A 38 -12.74 21.10 -33.22
N THR A 39 -13.48 22.20 -33.36
CA THR A 39 -13.25 23.45 -32.59
C THR A 39 -14.57 24.12 -32.19
N GLY A 40 -14.62 24.63 -30.95
CA GLY A 40 -15.67 25.55 -30.48
C GLY A 40 -17.10 25.01 -30.39
N ASN A 41 -17.31 23.70 -30.33
CA ASN A 41 -18.65 23.07 -30.22
C ASN A 41 -18.61 21.75 -29.43
N ASP A 42 -19.78 21.28 -29.00
CA ASP A 42 -19.99 19.92 -28.49
C ASP A 42 -20.26 18.96 -29.64
N TYR A 43 -19.49 17.86 -29.71
CA TYR A 43 -19.57 16.85 -30.75
C TYR A 43 -20.05 15.52 -30.18
N LEU A 44 -21.06 14.94 -30.85
CA LEU A 44 -21.59 13.61 -30.59
C LEU A 44 -21.42 12.76 -31.86
N LEU A 45 -20.67 11.66 -31.75
CA LEU A 45 -20.51 10.67 -32.82
C LEU A 45 -21.09 9.34 -32.36
N THR A 46 -21.83 8.67 -33.24
CA THR A 46 -22.50 7.39 -32.94
C THR A 46 -22.13 6.27 -33.91
N GLN A 47 -21.20 6.53 -34.84
CA GLN A 47 -20.79 5.56 -35.85
C GLN A 47 -19.29 5.33 -35.80
N ASN A 48 -18.89 4.07 -35.66
CA ASN A 48 -17.50 3.65 -35.63
C ASN A 48 -16.77 3.95 -36.94
N VAL A 49 -15.48 4.25 -36.85
CA VAL A 49 -14.63 4.62 -37.99
C VAL A 49 -13.44 3.68 -38.08
N THR A 50 -13.05 3.31 -39.31
CA THR A 50 -11.85 2.52 -39.58
C THR A 50 -10.95 3.24 -40.59
N TRP A 51 -9.67 3.43 -40.25
CA TRP A 51 -8.68 4.16 -41.06
C TRP A 51 -7.47 3.30 -41.42
N THR A 52 -6.80 3.62 -42.53
CA THR A 52 -5.67 2.82 -43.06
C THR A 52 -4.28 3.31 -42.65
N SER A 53 -4.13 4.58 -42.25
CA SER A 53 -2.97 5.21 -41.54
C SER A 53 -3.00 6.74 -41.75
N GLY A 54 -2.26 7.50 -40.94
CA GLY A 54 -2.00 8.94 -41.18
C GLY A 54 -3.15 9.91 -40.90
N ASN A 55 -4.22 9.46 -40.24
CA ASN A 55 -5.36 10.28 -39.83
C ASN A 55 -5.39 10.40 -38.30
N ALA A 56 -5.85 11.56 -37.82
CA ALA A 56 -6.16 11.80 -36.41
C ALA A 56 -7.39 12.69 -36.30
N PHE A 57 -8.20 12.50 -35.26
CA PHE A 57 -9.16 13.51 -34.86
C PHE A 57 -8.42 14.69 -34.23
N VAL A 58 -8.57 15.88 -34.81
CA VAL A 58 -7.81 17.05 -34.34
C VAL A 58 -8.69 17.91 -33.45
N PHE A 59 -8.34 18.07 -32.18
CA PHE A 59 -9.03 18.97 -31.26
C PHE A 59 -8.37 20.34 -31.20
N GLY A 60 -9.16 21.39 -31.37
CA GLY A 60 -8.80 22.74 -30.95
C GLY A 60 -9.58 23.19 -29.72
N ASN A 61 -9.45 24.47 -29.38
CA ASN A 61 -9.93 25.01 -28.11
C ASN A 61 -11.45 24.88 -27.93
N ASN A 62 -11.89 24.72 -26.68
CA ASN A 62 -13.29 24.77 -26.25
C ASN A 62 -14.15 23.72 -26.97
N ALA A 63 -13.74 22.45 -26.89
CA ALA A 63 -14.42 21.35 -27.57
C ALA A 63 -14.78 20.24 -26.57
N THR A 64 -16.02 19.77 -26.60
CA THR A 64 -16.43 18.57 -25.86
C THR A 64 -16.67 17.47 -26.88
N PHE A 65 -16.11 16.29 -26.63
CA PHE A 65 -16.37 15.08 -27.39
C PHE A 65 -16.91 14.00 -26.49
N ASP A 66 -18.14 13.58 -26.77
CA ASP A 66 -18.73 12.42 -26.13
C ASP A 66 -18.98 11.34 -27.18
N GLY A 67 -18.22 10.26 -27.09
CA GLY A 67 -18.29 9.16 -28.03
C GLY A 67 -19.49 8.25 -27.82
N GLN A 68 -20.10 8.21 -26.63
CA GLN A 68 -21.18 7.26 -26.29
C GLN A 68 -20.89 5.81 -26.76
N GLY A 69 -19.64 5.35 -26.63
CA GLY A 69 -19.19 4.03 -27.11
C GLY A 69 -18.65 4.01 -28.55
N PHE A 70 -18.41 5.18 -29.13
CA PHE A 70 -17.72 5.35 -30.41
C PHE A 70 -16.35 4.70 -30.39
N SER A 71 -16.06 3.90 -31.43
CA SER A 71 -14.72 3.34 -31.64
C SER A 71 -14.06 3.87 -32.91
N VAL A 72 -12.80 4.27 -32.80
CA VAL A 72 -11.89 4.47 -33.94
C VAL A 72 -10.91 3.28 -34.00
N SER A 73 -10.66 2.77 -35.21
CA SER A 73 -9.75 1.64 -35.41
C SER A 73 -8.85 1.83 -36.62
N TYR A 74 -7.64 1.31 -36.57
CA TYR A 74 -6.66 1.45 -37.65
C TYR A 74 -6.26 0.09 -38.22
N THR A 75 -6.05 0.02 -39.54
CA THR A 75 -5.66 -1.24 -40.24
C THR A 75 -4.31 -1.12 -40.95
N GLY A 76 -3.51 -0.10 -40.60
CA GLY A 76 -2.21 0.19 -41.20
C GLY A 76 -1.03 -0.46 -40.47
N PRO A 77 0.16 -0.51 -41.08
CA PRO A 77 1.38 -0.95 -40.39
C PRO A 77 1.74 0.02 -39.25
N SER A 78 2.21 -0.55 -38.13
CA SER A 78 2.78 0.19 -37.00
C SER A 78 3.98 1.05 -37.44
N GLY A 79 4.17 2.21 -36.80
CA GLY A 79 5.24 3.16 -37.13
C GLY A 79 4.93 4.13 -38.27
N SER A 80 3.65 4.37 -38.53
CA SER A 80 3.18 5.46 -39.39
C SER A 80 2.60 6.60 -38.53
N SER A 81 2.66 7.85 -39.02
CA SER A 81 2.28 9.06 -38.26
C SER A 81 0.77 9.23 -38.05
N GLY A 82 0.11 8.27 -37.39
CA GLY A 82 -1.33 8.28 -37.14
C GLY A 82 -1.64 8.19 -35.65
N LYS A 83 -2.28 9.23 -35.12
CA LYS A 83 -2.75 9.28 -33.73
C LYS A 83 -4.26 9.06 -33.70
N GLY A 84 -4.81 8.48 -32.64
CA GLY A 84 -6.27 8.44 -32.43
C GLY A 84 -6.84 9.85 -32.37
N PHE A 85 -6.37 10.62 -31.39
CA PHE A 85 -6.70 12.02 -31.18
C PHE A 85 -5.44 12.87 -31.03
N ASP A 86 -5.39 13.96 -31.78
CA ASP A 86 -4.31 14.95 -31.73
C ASP A 86 -4.87 16.28 -31.22
N THR A 87 -4.42 16.70 -30.04
CA THR A 87 -5.00 17.83 -29.32
C THR A 87 -4.01 18.98 -29.30
N PHE A 88 -4.38 20.07 -29.98
CA PHE A 88 -3.58 21.30 -30.04
C PHE A 88 -4.24 22.47 -29.31
N GLY A 89 -5.44 22.27 -28.76
CA GLY A 89 -6.19 23.27 -28.01
C GLY A 89 -6.33 22.94 -26.52
N SER A 90 -6.56 23.96 -25.71
CA SER A 90 -6.92 23.89 -24.29
C SER A 90 -8.44 23.96 -24.10
N ASN A 91 -8.93 23.61 -22.91
CA ASN A 91 -10.35 23.54 -22.57
C ASN A 91 -11.09 22.53 -23.45
N TYR A 92 -10.70 21.26 -23.39
CA TYR A 92 -11.45 20.21 -24.07
C TYR A 92 -11.75 19.04 -23.14
N THR A 93 -12.83 18.34 -23.49
CA THR A 93 -13.23 17.10 -22.84
C THR A 93 -13.31 16.00 -23.88
N LEU A 94 -12.71 14.85 -23.62
CA LEU A 94 -12.80 13.64 -24.43
C LEU A 94 -13.36 12.53 -23.55
N LYS A 95 -14.53 11.99 -23.89
CA LYS A 95 -15.13 10.92 -23.09
C LYS A 95 -15.84 9.84 -23.87
N ASN A 96 -15.90 8.63 -23.28
CA ASN A 96 -16.63 7.48 -23.79
C ASN A 96 -16.15 7.02 -25.18
N VAL A 97 -14.83 6.86 -25.35
CA VAL A 97 -14.21 6.55 -26.64
C VAL A 97 -13.31 5.33 -26.55
N THR A 98 -13.36 4.48 -27.57
CA THR A 98 -12.41 3.39 -27.78
C THR A 98 -11.50 3.68 -28.98
N ILE A 99 -10.20 3.54 -28.80
CA ILE A 99 -9.17 3.72 -29.81
C ILE A 99 -8.45 2.38 -29.97
N ASN A 100 -8.46 1.80 -31.16
CA ASN A 100 -7.81 0.51 -31.42
C ASN A 100 -6.73 0.65 -32.49
N ASP A 101 -5.57 0.05 -32.22
CA ASP A 101 -4.49 -0.17 -33.17
C ASP A 101 -3.88 1.12 -33.74
N ALA A 102 -3.98 2.24 -32.99
CA ALA A 102 -3.41 3.52 -33.41
C ALA A 102 -1.91 3.36 -33.68
N PRO A 103 -1.40 3.70 -34.89
CA PRO A 103 -0.03 3.36 -35.27
C PRO A 103 1.06 4.17 -34.54
N ASP A 104 0.67 5.27 -33.89
CA ASP A 104 1.48 6.13 -33.03
C ASP A 104 0.78 6.25 -31.66
N GLN A 105 0.21 7.42 -31.31
CA GLN A 105 -0.42 7.69 -30.02
C GLN A 105 -1.92 7.37 -30.02
N GLY A 106 -2.47 6.90 -28.91
CA GLY A 106 -3.92 6.89 -28.71
C GLY A 106 -4.45 8.32 -28.61
N VAL A 107 -4.07 9.03 -27.56
CA VAL A 107 -4.34 10.47 -27.37
C VAL A 107 -3.02 11.21 -27.21
N TRP A 108 -2.89 12.34 -27.90
CA TRP A 108 -1.71 13.20 -27.84
C TRP A 108 -2.09 14.64 -27.54
N GLY A 109 -1.38 15.29 -26.62
CA GLY A 109 -1.51 16.71 -26.33
C GLY A 109 -0.17 17.36 -25.98
N VAL A 110 0.03 18.60 -26.42
CA VAL A 110 1.25 19.37 -26.12
C VAL A 110 0.87 20.76 -25.64
N ASN A 111 1.32 21.13 -24.43
CA ASN A 111 1.02 22.41 -23.78
C ASN A 111 -0.49 22.72 -23.78
N VAL A 112 -1.28 21.72 -23.36
CA VAL A 112 -2.73 21.79 -23.28
C VAL A 112 -3.18 21.96 -21.83
N SER A 113 -4.13 22.85 -21.57
CA SER A 113 -4.63 23.09 -20.21
C SER A 113 -6.14 22.94 -20.11
N ASN A 114 -6.64 22.63 -18.91
CA ASN A 114 -8.06 22.38 -18.61
C ASN A 114 -8.61 21.24 -19.47
N ILE A 115 -7.98 20.08 -19.32
CA ILE A 115 -8.29 18.88 -20.11
C ILE A 115 -8.97 17.86 -19.20
N LEU A 116 -10.06 17.26 -19.70
CA LEU A 116 -10.69 16.10 -19.10
C LEU A 116 -10.70 14.94 -20.11
N ILE A 117 -10.08 13.83 -19.77
CA ILE A 117 -10.14 12.57 -20.51
C ILE A 117 -10.78 11.53 -19.61
N GLU A 118 -12.01 11.12 -19.91
CA GLU A 118 -12.81 10.27 -19.02
C GLU A 118 -13.36 9.05 -19.78
N ASN A 119 -13.25 7.85 -19.23
CA ASN A 119 -13.81 6.64 -19.87
C ASN A 119 -13.29 6.46 -21.31
N VAL A 120 -11.96 6.56 -21.46
CA VAL A 120 -11.27 6.34 -22.73
C VAL A 120 -10.49 5.04 -22.68
N THR A 121 -10.71 4.19 -23.68
CA THR A 121 -9.97 2.96 -23.91
C THR A 121 -8.98 3.15 -25.06
N ALA A 122 -7.70 2.84 -24.85
CA ALA A 122 -6.69 2.78 -25.90
C ALA A 122 -6.06 1.39 -25.94
N ASN A 123 -6.26 0.69 -27.05
CA ASN A 123 -5.77 -0.67 -27.27
C ASN A 123 -4.72 -0.69 -28.37
N ASN A 124 -3.61 -1.39 -28.11
CA ASN A 124 -2.55 -1.67 -29.08
C ASN A 124 -2.05 -0.39 -29.79
N CYS A 125 -1.72 0.66 -29.05
CA CYS A 125 -1.11 1.84 -29.66
C CYS A 125 0.39 1.59 -29.95
N GLY A 126 0.89 2.09 -31.07
CA GLY A 126 2.30 1.94 -31.46
C GLY A 126 3.26 2.57 -30.46
N GLU A 127 2.91 3.75 -29.96
CA GLU A 127 3.63 4.50 -28.92
C GLU A 127 2.76 4.61 -27.65
N ASN A 128 2.44 5.80 -27.15
CA ASN A 128 1.73 5.93 -25.89
C ASN A 128 0.22 5.74 -26.05
N GLY A 129 -0.44 5.21 -25.01
CA GLY A 129 -1.90 5.19 -24.95
C GLY A 129 -2.45 6.62 -24.83
N ILE A 130 -2.01 7.33 -23.80
CA ILE A 130 -2.29 8.76 -23.59
C ILE A 130 -0.98 9.48 -23.31
N ALA A 131 -0.70 10.57 -24.01
CA ALA A 131 0.45 11.42 -23.76
C ALA A 131 0.05 12.90 -23.71
N LEU A 132 0.25 13.52 -22.56
CA LEU A 132 0.03 14.95 -22.30
C LEU A 132 1.36 15.60 -21.92
N LEU A 133 1.94 16.33 -22.86
CA LEU A 133 3.27 16.91 -22.75
C LEU A 133 3.18 18.39 -22.35
N GLY A 134 3.28 18.68 -21.05
CA GLY A 134 3.21 20.03 -20.51
C GLY A 134 1.79 20.61 -20.53
N GLY A 135 1.58 21.67 -19.75
CA GLY A 135 0.27 22.29 -19.56
C GLY A 135 -0.17 22.31 -18.10
N ASP A 136 -1.46 22.55 -17.86
CA ASP A 136 -1.97 22.75 -16.49
C ASP A 136 -3.41 22.23 -16.37
N ASN A 137 -3.79 21.69 -15.22
CA ASN A 137 -5.15 21.22 -14.95
C ASN A 137 -5.59 20.14 -15.95
N GLN A 138 -5.03 18.94 -15.79
CA GLN A 138 -5.23 17.82 -16.71
C GLN A 138 -5.71 16.61 -15.91
N GLU A 139 -6.94 16.17 -16.19
CA GLU A 139 -7.57 15.03 -15.55
C GLU A 139 -7.69 13.86 -16.54
N VAL A 140 -7.25 12.68 -16.12
CA VAL A 140 -7.40 11.42 -16.86
C VAL A 140 -8.04 10.39 -15.93
N SER A 141 -9.29 10.02 -16.18
CA SER A 141 -10.05 9.18 -15.27
C SER A 141 -10.80 8.04 -15.96
N ASN A 142 -11.05 6.97 -15.20
CA ASN A 142 -11.82 5.80 -15.66
C ASN A 142 -11.30 5.20 -16.98
N CYS A 143 -9.99 5.23 -17.20
CA CYS A 143 -9.38 4.89 -18.49
C CYS A 143 -8.91 3.42 -18.55
N SER A 144 -8.77 2.87 -19.76
CA SER A 144 -8.23 1.52 -19.96
C SER A 144 -7.19 1.52 -21.07
N ILE A 145 -5.92 1.30 -20.71
CA ILE A 145 -4.78 1.38 -21.62
C ILE A 145 -4.09 0.02 -21.70
N ILE A 146 -4.21 -0.63 -22.86
CA ILE A 146 -3.84 -2.04 -23.02
C ILE A 146 -2.91 -2.22 -24.22
N GLY A 147 -1.74 -2.82 -23.99
CA GLY A 147 -0.89 -3.29 -25.09
C GLY A 147 -0.20 -2.18 -25.89
N CYS A 148 -0.02 -0.99 -25.32
CA CYS A 148 0.62 0.14 -26.01
C CYS A 148 2.16 0.09 -25.91
N GLY A 149 2.84 0.78 -26.83
CA GLY A 149 4.28 1.02 -26.80
C GLY A 149 5.14 -0.03 -27.50
N PHE A 150 4.58 -0.82 -28.42
CA PHE A 150 5.28 -1.94 -29.07
C PHE A 150 6.17 -1.52 -30.28
N ASP A 151 6.12 -0.26 -30.74
CA ASP A 151 6.92 0.17 -31.88
C ASP A 151 8.38 0.43 -31.52
N ALA A 152 9.23 -0.60 -31.71
CA ALA A 152 10.66 -0.57 -31.47
C ALA A 152 11.46 0.47 -32.28
N THR A 153 10.84 1.22 -33.21
CA THR A 153 11.53 2.23 -34.04
C THR A 153 11.65 3.60 -33.38
N ASN A 154 10.83 3.92 -32.37
CA ASN A 154 10.91 5.17 -31.61
C ASN A 154 11.17 4.88 -30.12
N SER A 155 12.37 5.24 -29.65
CA SER A 155 12.89 4.82 -28.34
C SER A 155 12.58 5.76 -27.18
N PHE A 156 11.79 6.83 -27.38
CA PHE A 156 11.73 7.93 -26.41
C PHE A 156 10.44 8.01 -25.57
N PHE A 157 9.30 7.48 -26.04
CA PHE A 157 8.01 7.59 -25.32
C PHE A 157 7.12 6.35 -25.56
N GLN A 158 7.41 5.24 -24.88
CA GLN A 158 6.64 3.98 -24.97
C GLN A 158 5.93 3.68 -23.64
N VAL A 159 4.97 4.53 -23.27
CA VAL A 159 4.30 4.51 -21.96
C VAL A 159 2.81 4.27 -22.14
N GLY A 160 2.14 3.56 -21.23
CA GLY A 160 0.68 3.53 -21.19
C GLY A 160 0.10 4.95 -21.10
N VAL A 161 0.42 5.65 -20.01
CA VAL A 161 0.06 7.05 -19.80
C VAL A 161 1.30 7.89 -19.47
N LEU A 162 1.49 8.99 -20.19
CA LEU A 162 2.61 9.90 -20.03
C LEU A 162 2.14 11.32 -19.70
N PHE A 163 2.55 11.81 -18.54
CA PHE A 163 2.58 13.24 -18.21
C PHE A 163 4.04 13.70 -18.21
N GLY A 164 4.45 14.51 -19.18
CA GLY A 164 5.74 15.18 -19.10
C GLY A 164 6.50 15.25 -20.40
N GLY A 165 7.48 16.15 -20.45
CA GLY A 165 8.05 16.66 -21.70
C GLY A 165 7.22 17.84 -22.23
N GLY A 166 7.80 18.68 -23.09
CA GLY A 166 7.04 19.76 -23.75
C GLY A 166 6.88 21.09 -22.99
N GLY A 167 7.16 21.15 -21.69
CA GLY A 167 7.12 22.38 -20.89
C GLY A 167 6.85 22.14 -19.41
N PRO A 168 6.64 23.21 -18.61
CA PRO A 168 6.14 23.08 -17.24
C PRO A 168 4.79 22.35 -17.22
N GLN A 169 4.60 21.48 -16.23
CA GLN A 169 3.36 20.76 -16.02
C GLN A 169 2.88 20.92 -14.59
N SER A 170 1.58 21.12 -14.40
CA SER A 170 1.00 21.27 -13.08
C SER A 170 -0.44 20.80 -12.98
N ASN A 171 -0.87 20.51 -11.76
CA ASN A 171 -2.23 20.13 -11.44
C ASN A 171 -2.72 18.95 -12.31
N ILE A 172 -1.95 17.86 -12.32
CA ILE A 172 -2.35 16.62 -12.98
C ILE A 172 -3.15 15.75 -12.01
N ASP A 173 -4.16 15.08 -12.53
CA ASP A 173 -4.96 14.12 -11.79
C ASP A 173 -5.18 12.88 -12.66
N ILE A 174 -4.75 11.72 -12.18
CA ILE A 174 -5.00 10.43 -12.83
C ILE A 174 -5.56 9.43 -11.83
N HIS A 175 -6.76 8.94 -12.12
CA HIS A 175 -7.43 8.02 -11.22
C HIS A 175 -8.37 7.02 -11.89
N ASP A 176 -8.66 5.92 -11.19
CA ASP A 176 -9.55 4.85 -11.64
C ASP A 176 -9.15 4.27 -13.02
N CYS A 177 -7.87 4.29 -13.38
CA CYS A 177 -7.38 3.76 -14.66
C CYS A 177 -6.82 2.35 -14.54
N THR A 178 -7.08 1.51 -15.54
CA THR A 178 -6.41 0.22 -15.74
C THR A 178 -5.36 0.35 -16.84
N ILE A 179 -4.08 0.19 -16.49
CA ILE A 179 -2.94 0.30 -17.40
C ILE A 179 -2.19 -1.03 -17.41
N THR A 180 -2.35 -1.83 -18.47
CA THR A 180 -1.84 -3.20 -18.47
C THR A 180 -1.20 -3.64 -19.78
N ALA A 181 -0.26 -4.60 -19.68
CA ALA A 181 0.41 -5.22 -20.82
C ALA A 181 1.16 -4.23 -21.76
N ASN A 182 1.59 -3.07 -21.23
CA ASN A 182 2.34 -2.08 -22.01
C ASN A 182 3.84 -2.41 -22.06
N PHE A 183 4.50 -2.03 -23.16
CA PHE A 183 5.78 -2.62 -23.54
C PHE A 183 7.03 -2.01 -22.90
N GLN A 184 6.97 -0.75 -22.41
CA GLN A 184 8.00 -0.24 -21.51
C GLN A 184 7.39 0.15 -20.18
N MET A 185 6.67 1.27 -20.11
CA MET A 185 6.23 1.81 -18.82
C MET A 185 4.70 1.81 -18.73
N GLY A 186 4.15 1.63 -17.53
CA GLY A 186 2.72 1.77 -17.29
C GLY A 186 2.35 3.24 -17.26
N LEU A 187 2.75 3.92 -16.19
CA LEU A 187 2.56 5.35 -16.00
C LEU A 187 3.92 6.05 -15.85
N GLN A 188 4.09 7.18 -16.55
CA GLN A 188 5.26 8.02 -16.38
C GLN A 188 4.85 9.47 -16.10
N VAL A 189 5.45 10.04 -15.05
CA VAL A 189 5.36 11.47 -14.73
C VAL A 189 6.76 12.08 -14.76
N ASN A 190 6.94 13.15 -15.54
CA ASN A 190 8.20 13.88 -15.62
C ASN A 190 7.98 15.37 -15.34
N THR A 191 8.58 15.84 -14.24
CA THR A 191 8.60 17.25 -13.84
C THR A 191 7.22 17.89 -13.66
N VAL A 192 6.72 17.91 -12.43
CA VAL A 192 5.40 18.45 -12.06
C VAL A 192 5.48 19.41 -10.89
N SER A 193 4.50 20.33 -10.82
CA SER A 193 4.32 21.30 -9.74
C SER A 193 2.83 21.52 -9.47
N GLY A 194 2.45 22.28 -8.45
CA GLY A 194 1.03 22.44 -8.10
C GLY A 194 0.50 21.20 -7.38
N SER A 195 -0.81 20.92 -7.42
CA SER A 195 -1.42 19.78 -6.71
C SER A 195 -1.62 18.60 -7.64
N ASN A 196 -0.78 17.57 -7.50
CA ASN A 196 -0.76 16.43 -8.41
C ASN A 196 -1.20 15.15 -7.70
N PHE A 197 -2.05 14.37 -8.36
CA PHE A 197 -2.67 13.17 -7.81
C PHE A 197 -2.54 11.99 -8.76
N ILE A 198 -2.15 10.84 -8.22
CA ILE A 198 -2.14 9.54 -8.90
C ILE A 198 -2.82 8.56 -7.94
N THR A 199 -4.12 8.30 -8.13
CA THR A 199 -4.90 7.54 -7.15
C THR A 199 -5.69 6.39 -7.75
N ASP A 200 -5.87 5.31 -7.01
CA ASP A 200 -6.80 4.22 -7.36
C ASP A 200 -6.58 3.62 -8.77
N ASN A 201 -5.33 3.56 -9.23
CA ASN A 201 -4.98 2.98 -10.52
C ASN A 201 -4.54 1.51 -10.40
N GLU A 202 -4.87 0.72 -11.41
CA GLU A 202 -4.45 -0.66 -11.59
C GLU A 202 -3.33 -0.71 -12.65
N ILE A 203 -2.10 -1.04 -12.27
CA ILE A 203 -0.92 -1.06 -13.15
C ILE A 203 -0.26 -2.43 -13.11
N SER A 204 -0.44 -3.22 -14.18
CA SER A 204 0.02 -4.60 -14.17
C SER A 204 0.56 -5.12 -15.49
N LEU A 205 1.35 -6.20 -15.42
CA LEU A 205 1.90 -6.88 -16.61
C LEU A 205 2.74 -5.95 -17.51
N ILE A 206 3.37 -4.93 -16.93
CA ILE A 206 4.21 -4.01 -17.67
C ILE A 206 5.58 -4.65 -17.91
N HIS A 207 6.09 -4.58 -19.13
CA HIS A 207 7.35 -5.24 -19.52
C HIS A 207 8.62 -4.58 -18.92
N ASN A 208 8.50 -3.42 -18.30
CA ASN A 208 9.55 -2.74 -17.54
C ASN A 208 8.94 -2.17 -16.25
N ILE A 209 9.01 -0.86 -16.01
CA ILE A 209 8.60 -0.23 -14.74
C ILE A 209 7.08 0.02 -14.72
N GLY A 210 6.40 -0.33 -13.63
CA GLY A 210 4.98 -0.02 -13.43
C GLY A 210 4.73 1.49 -13.47
N MET A 211 5.27 2.21 -12.49
CA MET A 211 5.17 3.66 -12.35
C MET A 211 6.55 4.32 -12.27
N ARG A 212 6.83 5.24 -13.18
CA ARG A 212 8.11 5.97 -13.25
C ARG A 212 7.90 7.46 -12.99
N LEU A 213 8.40 7.93 -11.86
CA LEU A 213 8.30 9.31 -11.42
C LEU A 213 9.68 9.95 -11.46
N GLU A 214 9.91 10.90 -12.37
CA GLU A 214 11.23 11.49 -12.57
C GLU A 214 11.24 13.02 -12.72
N GLY A 215 12.41 13.62 -12.49
CA GLY A 215 12.65 15.03 -12.70
C GLY A 215 12.44 15.86 -11.44
N THR A 216 11.78 17.02 -11.56
CA THR A 216 11.40 17.84 -10.40
C THR A 216 9.94 17.56 -10.04
N LEU A 217 9.72 16.86 -8.93
CA LEU A 217 8.40 16.40 -8.50
C LEU A 217 8.02 17.16 -7.23
N ASP A 218 7.08 18.10 -7.33
CA ASP A 218 6.59 18.88 -6.20
C ASP A 218 5.10 18.64 -5.95
N ASN A 219 4.75 18.37 -4.68
CA ASN A 219 3.39 18.21 -4.19
C ASN A 219 2.59 17.17 -5.00
N LEU A 220 3.09 15.93 -4.93
CA LEU A 220 2.58 14.76 -5.62
C LEU A 220 2.12 13.70 -4.62
N LEU A 221 0.85 13.32 -4.69
CA LEU A 221 0.26 12.21 -3.94
C LEU A 221 0.13 10.98 -4.84
N VAL A 222 0.65 9.85 -4.39
CA VAL A 222 0.51 8.53 -5.01
C VAL A 222 -0.18 7.61 -4.01
N ASP A 223 -1.50 7.44 -4.15
CA ASP A 223 -2.35 6.85 -3.11
C ASP A 223 -3.27 5.74 -3.63
N GLY A 224 -3.44 4.64 -2.89
CA GLY A 224 -4.46 3.63 -3.22
C GLY A 224 -4.22 2.84 -4.53
N ASN A 225 -3.03 2.89 -5.13
CA ASN A 225 -2.77 2.20 -6.39
C ASN A 225 -2.43 0.72 -6.17
N ASN A 226 -2.83 -0.14 -7.11
CA ASN A 226 -2.46 -1.55 -7.17
C ASN A 226 -1.45 -1.78 -8.31
N ILE A 227 -0.22 -2.17 -7.99
CA ILE A 227 0.91 -2.21 -8.93
C ILE A 227 1.63 -3.55 -8.86
N HIS A 228 1.43 -4.41 -9.86
CA HIS A 228 1.92 -5.79 -9.75
C HIS A 228 2.29 -6.49 -11.06
N ASP A 229 3.01 -7.61 -10.92
CA ASP A 229 3.44 -8.47 -12.03
C ASP A 229 4.20 -7.69 -13.14
N ASN A 230 4.96 -6.65 -12.76
CA ASN A 230 5.77 -5.87 -13.71
C ASN A 230 7.21 -6.39 -13.78
N ASN A 231 7.84 -6.29 -14.94
CA ASN A 231 9.19 -6.84 -15.21
C ASN A 231 10.32 -5.82 -14.91
N SER A 232 10.10 -4.96 -13.91
CA SER A 232 11.08 -4.07 -13.27
C SER A 232 10.49 -3.66 -11.92
N GLU A 233 10.72 -2.43 -11.45
CA GLU A 233 10.19 -1.94 -10.18
C GLU A 233 8.70 -1.62 -10.30
N GLY A 234 7.99 -1.75 -9.18
CA GLY A 234 6.60 -1.28 -9.08
C GLY A 234 6.54 0.24 -9.23
N ILE A 235 7.14 0.95 -8.27
CA ILE A 235 7.28 2.42 -8.28
C ILE A 235 8.77 2.78 -8.26
N ARG A 236 9.21 3.57 -9.25
CA ARG A 236 10.56 4.15 -9.27
C ARG A 236 10.49 5.66 -9.22
N VAL A 237 11.20 6.26 -8.25
CA VAL A 237 11.31 7.71 -8.08
C VAL A 237 12.76 8.16 -8.22
N ARG A 238 13.03 9.14 -9.10
CA ARG A 238 14.35 9.75 -9.30
C ARG A 238 14.26 11.26 -9.48
N GLY A 239 15.30 11.97 -9.04
CA GLY A 239 15.41 13.42 -9.23
C GLY A 239 15.08 14.22 -7.96
N SER A 240 14.75 15.49 -8.13
CA SER A 240 14.44 16.40 -7.04
C SER A 240 12.98 16.24 -6.64
N ILE A 241 12.72 15.71 -5.46
CA ILE A 241 11.37 15.54 -4.90
C ILE A 241 11.12 16.64 -3.88
N ALA A 242 9.86 17.06 -3.72
CA ALA A 242 9.35 17.91 -2.66
C ALA A 242 7.88 17.61 -2.35
N ASN A 243 7.54 17.47 -1.07
CA ASN A 243 6.15 17.26 -0.64
C ASN A 243 5.49 16.05 -1.34
N MET A 244 6.23 14.96 -1.50
CA MET A 244 5.71 13.75 -2.14
C MET A 244 5.26 12.74 -1.09
N SER A 245 4.09 12.13 -1.29
CA SER A 245 3.64 11.01 -0.47
C SER A 245 3.33 9.81 -1.35
N ILE A 246 3.87 8.64 -0.99
CA ILE A 246 3.51 7.34 -1.55
C ILE A 246 2.78 6.58 -0.45
N SER A 247 1.45 6.57 -0.52
CA SER A 247 0.57 6.11 0.55
C SER A 247 -0.34 4.96 0.13
N ASN A 248 -0.63 4.01 1.02
CA ASN A 248 -1.73 3.05 0.87
C ASN A 248 -1.74 2.26 -0.46
N ASN A 249 -0.58 2.02 -1.07
CA ASN A 249 -0.47 1.27 -2.32
C ASN A 249 -0.25 -0.22 -2.03
N THR A 250 -0.79 -1.08 -2.89
CA THR A 250 -0.53 -2.53 -2.89
C THR A 250 0.44 -2.86 -4.03
N ILE A 251 1.62 -3.40 -3.71
CA ILE A 251 2.72 -3.55 -4.67
C ILE A 251 3.36 -4.94 -4.56
N PHE A 252 3.21 -5.78 -5.57
CA PHE A 252 3.68 -7.17 -5.49
C PHE A 252 4.09 -7.82 -6.81
N ASN A 253 4.86 -8.92 -6.73
CA ASN A 253 5.30 -9.72 -7.89
C ASN A 253 6.07 -8.94 -8.97
N ASN A 254 6.69 -7.82 -8.63
CA ASN A 254 7.55 -7.07 -9.54
C ASN A 254 8.96 -7.71 -9.57
N THR A 255 9.63 -7.70 -10.72
CA THR A 255 10.92 -8.43 -10.85
C THR A 255 12.13 -7.67 -10.31
N ASN A 256 11.97 -6.39 -9.96
CA ASN A 256 12.92 -5.57 -9.17
C ASN A 256 12.25 -5.12 -7.86
N GLU A 257 12.77 -4.08 -7.19
CA GLU A 257 12.19 -3.50 -5.97
C GLU A 257 10.71 -3.13 -6.14
N GLY A 258 9.89 -3.33 -5.10
CA GLY A 258 8.51 -2.85 -5.10
C GLY A 258 8.46 -1.32 -5.16
N ILE A 259 9.13 -0.67 -4.22
CA ILE A 259 9.30 0.79 -4.18
C ILE A 259 10.79 1.14 -4.19
N ASP A 260 11.21 1.98 -5.13
CA ASP A 260 12.59 2.44 -5.28
C ASP A 260 12.65 3.97 -5.34
N VAL A 261 12.81 4.60 -4.17
CA VAL A 261 12.99 6.04 -4.01
C VAL A 261 14.47 6.37 -3.82
N ASN A 262 15.09 6.96 -4.84
CA ASN A 262 16.50 7.36 -4.80
C ASN A 262 16.67 8.83 -5.21
N CYS A 263 16.61 9.70 -4.21
CA CYS A 263 16.59 11.15 -4.41
C CYS A 263 17.69 11.86 -3.60
N PRO A 264 18.34 12.90 -4.15
CA PRO A 264 19.43 13.63 -3.48
C PRO A 264 18.96 14.80 -2.60
N GLU A 265 17.67 15.17 -2.64
CA GLU A 265 17.14 16.39 -2.00
C GLU A 265 16.15 16.09 -0.87
N THR A 266 15.91 17.12 -0.04
CA THR A 266 15.51 16.98 1.36
C THR A 266 14.36 17.91 1.68
N VAL A 267 13.17 17.35 1.70
CA VAL A 267 11.88 18.03 1.87
C VAL A 267 10.89 16.95 2.31
N PRO A 268 9.86 17.30 3.10
CA PRO A 268 8.99 16.30 3.71
C PRO A 268 8.42 15.42 2.61
N SER A 269 8.85 14.16 2.59
CA SER A 269 8.38 13.15 1.66
C SER A 269 8.40 11.82 2.37
N ASP A 270 7.36 11.02 2.17
CA ASP A 270 7.12 9.82 2.94
C ASP A 270 6.61 8.66 2.07
N VAL A 271 6.91 7.45 2.57
CA VAL A 271 6.41 6.18 2.08
C VAL A 271 5.62 5.57 3.24
N THR A 272 4.29 5.58 3.14
CA THR A 272 3.41 5.26 4.28
C THR A 272 2.27 4.29 3.96
N GLY A 273 1.89 3.42 4.90
CA GLY A 273 0.68 2.59 4.72
C GLY A 273 0.73 1.60 3.55
N ASN A 274 1.88 1.36 2.92
CA ASN A 274 1.95 0.51 1.73
C ASN A 274 2.08 -0.97 2.10
N VAL A 275 1.44 -1.83 1.32
CA VAL A 275 1.59 -3.29 1.36
C VAL A 275 2.53 -3.70 0.23
N VAL A 276 3.73 -4.20 0.58
CA VAL A 276 4.80 -4.50 -0.40
C VAL A 276 5.33 -5.92 -0.20
N ALA A 277 5.14 -6.80 -1.19
CA ALA A 277 5.47 -8.22 -1.02
C ALA A 277 5.86 -8.92 -2.33
N ASN A 278 6.68 -9.97 -2.24
CA ASN A 278 7.04 -10.84 -3.36
C ASN A 278 7.68 -10.10 -4.54
N ASN A 279 8.36 -8.99 -4.29
CA ASN A 279 9.18 -8.31 -5.29
C ASN A 279 10.64 -8.79 -5.17
N ALA A 280 11.55 -8.27 -6.00
CA ALA A 280 12.96 -8.57 -5.80
C ALA A 280 13.56 -7.73 -4.68
N ASP A 281 14.51 -8.33 -3.96
CA ASP A 281 15.20 -7.69 -2.83
C ASP A 281 16.04 -6.46 -3.25
N PRO A 282 15.89 -5.30 -2.57
CA PRO A 282 14.97 -5.02 -1.47
C PRO A 282 13.52 -4.70 -1.92
N GLU A 283 12.52 -5.09 -1.13
CA GLU A 283 11.12 -4.71 -1.35
C GLU A 283 10.93 -3.18 -1.39
N ILE A 284 11.57 -2.49 -0.45
CA ILE A 284 11.59 -1.02 -0.39
C ILE A 284 13.05 -0.54 -0.35
N PHE A 285 13.44 0.27 -1.32
CA PHE A 285 14.62 1.14 -1.27
C PHE A 285 14.17 2.58 -1.03
N ALA A 286 14.59 3.18 0.07
CA ALA A 286 14.20 4.55 0.44
C ALA A 286 15.42 5.40 0.79
N LYS A 287 15.65 6.47 0.01
CA LYS A 287 16.70 7.46 0.29
C LYS A 287 16.11 8.84 0.60
N ASN A 288 16.49 9.40 1.75
CA ASN A 288 16.09 10.74 2.22
C ASN A 288 14.58 10.95 2.42
N VAL A 289 13.81 9.87 2.58
CA VAL A 289 12.36 9.90 2.82
C VAL A 289 12.01 9.12 4.06
N ASP A 290 10.94 9.53 4.73
CA ASP A 290 10.41 8.81 5.89
C ASP A 290 9.69 7.53 5.45
N VAL A 291 9.79 6.46 6.24
CA VAL A 291 9.18 5.15 5.96
C VAL A 291 8.34 4.77 7.17
N ILE A 292 7.00 4.90 7.06
CA ILE A 292 6.11 4.84 8.23
C ILE A 292 4.88 3.96 7.99
N GLY A 293 4.62 2.97 8.83
CA GLY A 293 3.35 2.23 8.76
C GLY A 293 3.23 1.30 7.55
N ASN A 294 4.33 0.79 6.99
CA ASN A 294 4.26 -0.12 5.84
C ASN A 294 4.26 -1.58 6.29
N ALA A 295 3.46 -2.42 5.61
CA ALA A 295 3.50 -3.86 5.72
C ALA A 295 4.38 -4.45 4.60
N VAL A 296 5.48 -5.10 4.95
CA VAL A 296 6.51 -5.51 3.99
C VAL A 296 6.89 -6.98 4.19
N LYS A 297 6.81 -7.78 3.12
CA LYS A 297 7.34 -9.16 3.09
C LYS A 297 8.66 -9.22 2.35
N GLY A 298 9.75 -8.93 3.05
CA GLY A 298 11.12 -9.00 2.53
C GLY A 298 12.02 -7.95 3.17
N ARG A 299 12.97 -7.40 2.40
CA ARG A 299 13.94 -6.43 2.91
C ARG A 299 13.52 -4.98 2.68
N VAL A 300 13.69 -4.14 3.71
CA VAL A 300 13.67 -2.68 3.62
C VAL A 300 15.09 -2.13 3.71
N PHE A 301 15.52 -1.33 2.73
CA PHE A 301 16.82 -0.66 2.71
C PHE A 301 16.67 0.86 2.73
N ILE A 302 17.19 1.49 3.78
CA ILE A 302 17.04 2.91 4.04
C ILE A 302 18.41 3.60 3.97
N GLN A 303 18.46 4.74 3.29
CA GLN A 303 19.63 5.59 3.15
C GLN A 303 19.29 7.05 3.45
N ALA A 304 20.29 7.79 3.94
CA ALA A 304 20.16 9.22 4.15
C ALA A 304 21.49 9.92 3.89
N ASP A 305 21.43 11.11 3.30
CA ASP A 305 22.57 11.99 3.14
C ASP A 305 22.90 12.73 4.45
N SER A 306 24.12 13.25 4.55
CA SER A 306 24.62 13.94 5.76
C SER A 306 23.70 15.09 6.19
N GLY A 307 23.43 15.19 7.50
CA GLY A 307 22.58 16.23 8.08
C GLY A 307 21.08 15.99 7.95
N GLN A 308 20.66 14.87 7.34
CA GLN A 308 19.26 14.49 7.26
C GLN A 308 18.77 13.76 8.49
N THR A 309 17.46 13.85 8.73
CA THR A 309 16.75 13.01 9.68
C THR A 309 15.74 12.17 8.92
N VAL A 310 15.81 10.84 9.08
CA VAL A 310 14.86 9.90 8.46
C VAL A 310 14.17 9.12 9.57
N ASN A 311 12.84 9.14 9.55
CA ASN A 311 11.98 8.38 10.45
C ASN A 311 11.63 7.04 9.82
N VAL A 312 11.80 5.97 10.59
CA VAL A 312 11.44 4.60 10.24
C VAL A 312 10.54 4.08 11.34
N LYS A 313 9.22 4.22 11.18
CA LYS A 313 8.30 4.04 12.32
C LYS A 313 7.11 3.16 12.01
N ARG A 314 6.65 2.36 12.97
CA ARG A 314 5.41 1.58 12.84
C ARG A 314 5.37 0.65 11.62
N ASN A 315 6.51 0.23 11.08
CA ASN A 315 6.50 -0.69 9.95
C ASN A 315 6.39 -2.13 10.47
N CYS A 316 5.62 -2.93 9.76
CA CYS A 316 5.51 -4.37 9.95
C CYS A 316 6.34 -5.07 8.86
N ILE A 317 7.43 -5.73 9.23
CA ILE A 317 8.39 -6.30 8.27
C ILE A 317 8.60 -7.78 8.53
N ASP A 318 8.08 -8.60 7.63
CA ASP A 318 8.32 -10.04 7.57
C ASP A 318 9.56 -10.33 6.71
N GLY A 319 10.61 -10.86 7.32
CA GLY A 319 11.86 -11.22 6.67
C GLY A 319 11.92 -12.56 5.96
N GLU A 320 10.80 -13.25 5.73
CA GLU A 320 10.80 -14.60 5.17
C GLU A 320 11.66 -14.67 3.89
N GLY A 321 12.57 -15.64 3.85
CA GLY A 321 13.43 -15.86 2.69
C GLY A 321 14.62 -14.90 2.53
N VAL A 322 14.74 -13.86 3.35
CA VAL A 322 15.85 -12.88 3.24
C VAL A 322 16.90 -13.00 4.34
N SER A 323 18.14 -12.64 3.99
CA SER A 323 19.29 -12.70 4.93
C SER A 323 19.41 -11.48 5.83
N GLN A 324 18.87 -10.35 5.39
CA GLN A 324 18.86 -9.06 6.07
C GLN A 324 17.48 -8.45 5.86
N VAL A 325 16.86 -7.97 6.93
CA VAL A 325 15.47 -7.49 6.87
C VAL A 325 15.40 -5.98 6.84
N MET A 326 15.99 -5.31 7.82
CA MET A 326 16.15 -3.86 7.78
C MET A 326 17.62 -3.51 7.61
N ASP A 327 17.93 -2.77 6.56
CA ASP A 327 19.28 -2.28 6.30
C ASP A 327 19.30 -0.74 6.36
N ILE A 328 20.23 -0.17 7.12
CA ILE A 328 20.43 1.27 7.29
C ILE A 328 21.83 1.62 6.79
N GLY A 329 21.88 2.27 5.63
CA GLY A 329 23.09 2.60 4.87
C GLY A 329 24.04 3.61 5.55
N PRO A 330 25.27 3.77 5.03
CA PRO A 330 26.31 4.60 5.63
C PRO A 330 25.93 6.08 5.59
N ALA A 331 25.80 6.67 6.78
CA ALA A 331 25.10 7.94 6.95
C ALA A 331 25.95 9.21 6.85
N GLY A 332 27.27 9.22 6.68
CA GLY A 332 28.07 10.46 6.66
C GLY A 332 27.67 11.59 7.65
N GLY A 333 27.08 11.29 8.82
CA GLY A 333 26.46 12.29 9.74
C GLY A 333 24.92 12.50 9.67
N ALA A 334 24.14 11.60 9.08
CA ALA A 334 22.67 11.62 9.16
C ALA A 334 22.15 11.04 10.50
N THR A 335 20.88 11.30 10.80
CA THR A 335 20.13 10.79 11.96
C THR A 335 19.01 9.87 11.50
N PHE A 336 18.98 8.65 12.01
CA PHE A 336 17.86 7.72 11.83
C PHE A 336 17.08 7.58 13.14
N ILE A 337 15.75 7.68 13.06
CA ILE A 337 14.85 7.47 14.19
C ILE A 337 13.99 6.26 13.89
N VAL A 338 14.31 5.12 14.52
CA VAL A 338 13.70 3.81 14.28
C VAL A 338 12.80 3.44 15.46
N GLU A 339 11.48 3.55 15.32
CA GLU A 339 10.56 3.42 16.45
C GLU A 339 9.32 2.57 16.17
N ASN A 340 8.86 1.79 17.16
CA ASN A 340 7.62 1.02 17.08
C ASN A 340 7.53 0.10 15.85
N ASN A 341 8.63 -0.41 15.31
CA ASN A 341 8.57 -1.36 14.19
C ASN A 341 8.46 -2.80 14.70
N THR A 342 7.72 -3.63 13.96
CA THR A 342 7.63 -5.09 14.16
C THR A 342 8.47 -5.76 13.08
N ILE A 343 9.45 -6.59 13.46
CA ILE A 343 10.38 -7.25 12.54
C ILE A 343 10.47 -8.76 12.86
N ASN A 344 10.07 -9.58 11.90
CA ASN A 344 9.95 -11.03 12.07
C ASN A 344 10.74 -11.80 11.00
N ASN A 345 10.85 -13.12 11.15
CA ASN A 345 11.21 -14.10 10.10
C ASN A 345 12.55 -13.94 9.35
N TYR A 346 13.58 -13.40 10.00
CA TYR A 346 14.90 -13.20 9.39
C TYR A 346 15.84 -14.41 9.51
N SER A 347 16.73 -14.59 8.53
CA SER A 347 17.72 -15.68 8.57
C SER A 347 19.12 -15.32 9.10
N ASN A 348 19.51 -14.03 9.15
CA ASN A 348 20.73 -13.59 9.83
C ASN A 348 20.50 -12.33 10.70
N ASP A 349 20.47 -11.15 10.07
CA ASP A 349 20.41 -9.87 10.76
C ASP A 349 19.01 -9.25 10.62
N ALA A 350 18.32 -9.06 11.73
CA ALA A 350 17.04 -8.33 11.75
C ALA A 350 17.25 -6.86 11.34
N ILE A 351 18.27 -6.22 11.91
CA ILE A 351 18.66 -4.84 11.58
C ILE A 351 20.17 -4.81 11.36
N ARG A 352 20.58 -4.32 10.19
CA ARG A 352 21.98 -4.07 9.83
C ARG A 352 22.22 -2.57 9.68
N ILE A 353 23.32 -2.10 10.25
CA ILE A 353 23.70 -0.68 10.23
C ILE A 353 25.12 -0.55 9.66
N HIS A 354 25.30 0.23 8.59
CA HIS A 354 26.59 0.39 7.90
C HIS A 354 27.36 1.68 8.29
N THR A 355 27.07 2.26 9.46
CA THR A 355 27.28 3.69 9.79
C THR A 355 28.68 4.33 9.60
N ALA A 356 28.62 5.62 9.25
CA ALA A 356 29.07 6.72 10.13
C ALA A 356 27.89 7.71 10.33
N GLY A 357 27.21 7.74 11.49
CA GLY A 357 26.00 8.55 11.75
C GLY A 357 25.35 8.28 13.11
N THR A 358 24.19 8.88 13.38
CA THR A 358 23.39 8.66 14.61
C THR A 358 22.16 7.82 14.30
N ALA A 359 21.87 6.80 15.10
CA ALA A 359 20.64 6.03 15.01
C ALA A 359 20.02 5.87 16.40
N GLN A 360 18.72 6.13 16.52
CA GLN A 360 17.93 5.98 17.74
C GLN A 360 16.94 4.84 17.56
N PHE A 361 16.86 3.94 18.53
CA PHE A 361 15.99 2.77 18.49
C PHE A 361 15.06 2.74 19.71
N ASN A 362 13.77 2.96 19.48
CA ASN A 362 12.79 3.03 20.58
C ASN A 362 11.62 2.07 20.32
N TYR A 363 11.33 1.17 21.26
CA TYR A 363 10.09 0.38 21.27
C TYR A 363 9.89 -0.52 20.03
N ASN A 364 10.96 -1.04 19.42
CA ASN A 364 10.84 -1.99 18.31
C ASN A 364 10.63 -3.41 18.84
N LEU A 365 9.70 -4.15 18.24
CA LEU A 365 9.44 -5.57 18.49
C LEU A 365 10.20 -6.41 17.45
N ILE A 366 11.05 -7.33 17.90
CA ILE A 366 11.86 -8.20 17.01
C ILE A 366 11.74 -9.66 17.49
N THR A 367 11.23 -10.55 16.65
CA THR A 367 10.98 -11.96 17.01
C THR A 367 11.73 -12.96 16.09
N GLY A 368 12.07 -14.17 16.58
CA GLY A 368 12.69 -15.24 15.75
C GLY A 368 14.16 -15.66 16.05
N ILE A 369 14.65 -15.53 17.29
CA ILE A 369 16.09 -15.66 17.60
C ILE A 369 16.63 -17.10 17.75
N THR A 370 17.76 -17.38 17.06
CA THR A 370 18.98 -17.96 17.68
C THR A 370 20.12 -16.95 17.53
N LEU A 371 20.48 -16.23 18.60
CA LEU A 371 21.53 -15.20 18.57
C LEU A 371 22.88 -15.93 18.57
N GLN A 372 23.42 -16.23 17.38
CA GLN A 372 24.85 -16.55 17.29
C GLN A 372 25.66 -15.25 17.35
N PHE A 373 26.18 -14.94 18.54
CA PHE A 373 27.29 -13.98 18.69
C PHE A 373 28.58 -14.58 18.11
N ASN A 374 28.63 -14.79 16.80
CA ASN A 374 29.83 -15.24 16.12
C ASN A 374 30.15 -14.29 14.96
N ARG A 375 31.06 -13.35 15.25
CA ARG A 375 31.81 -12.52 14.29
C ARG A 375 30.97 -11.55 13.43
N GLY A 376 29.86 -11.08 13.97
CA GLY A 376 29.10 -9.92 13.49
C GLY A 376 28.61 -9.10 14.67
N THR A 377 29.55 -8.62 15.50
CA THR A 377 29.38 -7.53 16.45
C THR A 377 28.51 -6.44 15.82
N PHE A 378 27.66 -5.74 16.58
CA PHE A 378 27.36 -4.33 16.28
C PHE A 378 28.71 -3.70 15.87
N ALA A 379 28.89 -3.41 14.59
CA ALA A 379 30.17 -2.97 14.06
C ALA A 379 30.24 -1.47 14.34
N PHE A 380 30.63 -1.13 15.57
CA PHE A 380 30.79 0.25 16.00
C PHE A 380 32.01 0.88 15.30
N PRO A 381 31.83 1.94 14.50
CA PRO A 381 32.95 2.77 14.09
C PRO A 381 33.43 3.60 15.28
N ALA A 382 34.73 3.92 15.30
CA ALA A 382 35.37 4.65 16.38
C ALA A 382 34.65 5.97 16.79
N ALA A 383 34.45 6.12 18.11
CA ALA A 383 34.38 7.34 18.92
C ALA A 383 33.46 8.53 18.55
N THR A 384 32.68 8.53 17.47
CA THR A 384 31.83 9.70 17.10
C THR A 384 30.33 9.45 17.05
N SER A 385 29.85 8.25 17.38
CA SER A 385 28.42 7.88 17.36
C SER A 385 27.86 7.74 18.78
N SER A 386 26.63 8.23 19.00
CA SER A 386 25.85 8.02 20.23
C SER A 386 24.59 7.22 19.89
N LEU A 387 24.32 6.16 20.67
CA LEU A 387 23.23 5.21 20.47
C LEU A 387 22.39 5.18 21.76
N PHE A 388 21.06 5.25 21.64
CA PHE A 388 20.10 4.99 22.71
C PHE A 388 19.17 3.88 22.23
N ALA A 389 19.04 2.79 22.99
CA ALA A 389 18.26 1.62 22.62
C ALA A 389 17.39 1.14 23.79
N ASN A 390 16.07 1.09 23.58
CA ASN A 390 15.12 0.35 24.42
C ASN A 390 14.58 -0.82 23.57
N VAL A 391 15.14 -2.02 23.72
CA VAL A 391 14.76 -3.22 22.96
C VAL A 391 14.11 -4.23 23.90
N PHE A 392 12.89 -4.66 23.60
CA PHE A 392 12.23 -5.77 24.29
C PHE A 392 12.69 -7.11 23.69
N TRP A 393 13.02 -8.10 24.54
CA TRP A 393 13.60 -9.38 24.12
C TRP A 393 12.82 -10.56 24.70
N ASN A 394 12.36 -11.48 23.86
CA ASN A 394 11.70 -12.73 24.25
C ASN A 394 12.47 -13.96 23.70
N PRO A 395 13.35 -14.62 24.49
CA PRO A 395 14.11 -15.77 24.03
C PRO A 395 13.30 -17.08 24.08
N THR A 396 13.18 -17.76 22.94
CA THR A 396 12.67 -19.14 22.85
C THR A 396 13.81 -20.11 22.50
N GLY A 397 14.48 -20.67 23.51
CA GLY A 397 15.54 -21.66 23.26
C GLY A 397 16.01 -22.44 24.48
N THR A 398 15.51 -23.67 24.64
CA THR A 398 16.03 -24.64 25.61
C THR A 398 17.12 -25.51 24.99
N GLY A 399 18.35 -25.41 25.52
CA GLY A 399 19.33 -26.51 25.50
C GLY A 399 20.64 -26.25 24.77
N GLY A 400 21.69 -25.93 25.54
CA GLY A 400 23.08 -26.05 25.05
C GLY A 400 24.08 -25.14 25.75
N GLY A 401 24.41 -25.44 27.02
CA GLY A 401 25.66 -25.10 27.72
C GLY A 401 26.27 -23.70 27.53
N CYS A 402 26.25 -22.90 28.60
CA CYS A 402 27.10 -21.71 28.72
C CYS A 402 28.58 -22.04 28.43
N ALA A 403 29.05 -21.68 27.24
CA ALA A 403 30.47 -21.61 26.92
C ALA A 403 30.88 -20.13 26.87
N GLY A 404 31.29 -19.64 28.05
CA GLY A 404 32.17 -18.52 28.33
C GLY A 404 32.17 -17.30 27.41
N GLY A 405 31.68 -16.16 27.93
CA GLY A 405 32.04 -14.86 27.37
C GLY A 405 31.08 -13.70 27.61
N ALA A 406 30.42 -13.60 28.77
CA ALA A 406 29.75 -12.36 29.16
C ALA A 406 30.08 -12.03 30.61
N ASN A 407 30.73 -10.88 30.81
CA ASN A 407 31.00 -10.32 32.14
C ASN A 407 29.67 -9.91 32.78
N ALA A 408 29.12 -10.75 33.64
CA ALA A 408 28.23 -10.30 34.69
C ALA A 408 29.10 -9.71 35.82
N VAL A 409 29.09 -8.39 35.98
CA VAL A 409 29.72 -7.76 37.15
C VAL A 409 28.84 -8.03 38.36
N SER A 410 29.34 -8.84 39.31
CA SER A 410 28.75 -8.95 40.65
C SER A 410 29.23 -7.79 41.53
N PRO A 411 28.39 -7.21 42.39
CA PRO A 411 28.79 -6.11 43.27
C PRO A 411 29.41 -6.66 44.56
N SER A 412 30.70 -7.00 44.54
CA SER A 412 31.52 -7.01 45.77
C SER A 412 33.01 -7.00 45.42
N GLY A 413 33.75 -6.08 46.03
CA GLY A 413 35.06 -5.62 45.58
C GLY A 413 36.21 -6.63 45.65
N GLY A 414 37.22 -6.37 44.81
CA GLY A 414 38.52 -7.02 44.83
C GLY A 414 39.18 -7.05 43.46
N ALA A 415 40.01 -6.06 43.12
CA ALA A 415 40.98 -6.19 42.03
C ALA A 415 42.09 -7.18 42.47
N PRO A 416 42.70 -7.98 41.55
CA PRO A 416 43.85 -7.43 40.82
C PRO A 416 44.17 -7.99 39.41
N ILE A 417 44.70 -7.08 38.57
CA ILE A 417 45.92 -7.19 37.72
C ILE A 417 45.90 -8.10 36.46
N CYS A 418 45.97 -7.43 35.29
CA CYS A 418 46.30 -7.98 33.96
C CYS A 418 47.80 -8.35 33.81
N PRO A 419 48.16 -9.11 32.76
CA PRO A 419 49.20 -8.60 31.87
C PRO A 419 48.94 -8.93 30.39
N ASN A 420 48.57 -7.91 29.61
CA ASN A 420 49.35 -7.36 28.48
C ASN A 420 48.41 -6.54 27.61
N ALA A 421 48.50 -5.22 27.80
CA ALA A 421 48.00 -4.23 26.89
C ALA A 421 48.94 -4.09 25.69
N SER A 422 48.37 -3.88 24.51
CA SER A 422 48.90 -2.89 23.58
C SER A 422 47.76 -1.93 23.25
N ASP A 423 47.68 -0.88 24.07
CA ASP A 423 47.28 0.50 23.80
C ASP A 423 46.12 0.79 22.82
N ASP A 424 44.90 0.95 23.36
CA ASP A 424 43.96 2.02 22.95
C ASP A 424 42.95 2.33 24.10
N PRO A 425 42.89 3.55 24.66
CA PRO A 425 42.11 3.87 25.85
C PRO A 425 40.70 4.47 25.59
N GLN A 426 39.86 3.86 24.74
CA GLN A 426 38.53 4.45 24.39
C GLN A 426 37.28 3.55 24.56
N TYR A 427 37.36 2.44 25.28
CA TYR A 427 36.16 1.65 25.61
C TYR A 427 35.55 2.12 26.94
N GLN A 428 34.42 2.84 26.90
CA GLN A 428 33.52 3.03 28.05
C GLN A 428 32.17 2.37 27.79
N SER A 429 31.68 1.63 28.79
CA SER A 429 30.42 0.89 28.83
C SER A 429 29.19 1.82 28.83
N LEU A 430 28.14 1.48 28.09
CA LEU A 430 26.84 2.16 28.17
C LEU A 430 25.83 1.33 28.98
N ASP A 431 25.14 2.01 29.90
CA ASP A 431 24.10 1.49 30.78
C ASP A 431 22.84 1.06 30.01
N VAL A 432 22.42 -0.20 30.20
CA VAL A 432 21.07 -0.65 29.87
C VAL A 432 20.15 -0.17 30.98
N PHE A 433 19.37 0.89 30.73
CA PHE A 433 18.32 1.29 31.66
C PHE A 433 17.17 0.27 31.60
N ASN A 434 17.18 -0.66 32.55
CA ASN A 434 15.98 -1.36 32.98
C ASN A 434 15.10 -0.34 33.70
N PRO A 435 13.86 -0.03 33.25
CA PRO A 435 12.94 0.71 34.10
C PRO A 435 12.49 -0.23 35.22
N LEU A 436 13.28 -0.23 36.30
CA LEU A 436 12.89 -0.77 37.60
C LEU A 436 11.76 0.11 38.15
N PHE A 437 10.51 -0.17 37.78
CA PHE A 437 9.36 0.42 38.47
C PHE A 437 9.23 -0.22 39.85
N LEU A 438 9.85 0.43 40.85
CA LEU A 438 9.48 0.28 42.25
C LEU A 438 8.24 1.15 42.50
N ALA A 439 7.06 0.52 42.53
CA ALA A 439 5.89 1.05 43.23
C ALA A 439 5.47 0.05 44.32
N PRO A 440 5.37 0.47 45.60
CA PRO A 440 4.92 -0.41 46.67
C PRO A 440 3.40 -0.49 46.73
N GLY A 441 2.87 -1.71 46.57
CA GLY A 441 1.60 -2.17 47.15
C GLY A 441 0.29 -1.61 46.56
N CYS A 442 -0.34 -2.38 45.68
CA CYS A 442 -1.71 -2.94 45.80
C CYS A 442 -2.00 -3.79 44.56
N GLY A 443 -2.56 -4.98 44.76
CA GLY A 443 -2.63 -6.03 43.75
C GLY A 443 -3.67 -5.80 42.65
N ALA A 444 -3.34 -6.23 41.44
CA ALA A 444 -4.27 -6.72 40.43
C ALA A 444 -3.49 -7.53 39.37
N ALA A 445 -4.12 -8.64 38.97
CA ALA A 445 -3.93 -9.55 37.83
C ALA A 445 -2.61 -9.60 37.02
N ASN A 446 -2.16 -10.84 36.85
CA ASN A 446 -1.07 -11.32 36.00
C ASN A 446 -1.61 -11.59 34.58
N PRO A 447 -0.85 -11.32 33.49
CA PRO A 447 -0.86 -12.21 32.33
C PRO A 447 0.58 -12.66 32.01
N LEU A 448 0.98 -13.85 32.44
CA LEU A 448 0.99 -15.11 31.66
C LEU A 448 1.88 -15.07 30.40
N ILE A 449 3.19 -15.16 30.63
CA ILE A 449 4.13 -15.81 29.71
C ILE A 449 3.71 -17.29 29.59
N ARG A 450 3.08 -17.70 28.47
CA ARG A 450 2.86 -19.12 28.17
C ARG A 450 4.00 -19.66 27.32
N ASN A 451 4.69 -20.64 27.89
CA ASN A 451 5.81 -21.36 27.31
C ASN A 451 5.26 -22.67 26.72
N GLY A 452 5.19 -22.80 25.39
CA GLY A 452 4.61 -23.99 24.75
C GLY A 452 4.95 -24.16 23.27
N SER A 453 5.94 -25.02 23.00
CA SER A 453 6.00 -25.95 21.85
C SER A 453 6.16 -25.44 20.39
N ARG A 454 7.43 -25.25 19.98
CA ARG A 454 8.03 -25.54 18.64
C ARG A 454 7.20 -25.26 17.36
N GLY A 455 7.55 -24.16 16.68
CA GLY A 455 7.26 -23.86 15.26
C GLY A 455 6.46 -22.56 15.13
N ALA A 456 6.85 -21.66 14.21
CA ALA A 456 6.40 -20.26 14.04
C ALA A 456 6.95 -19.31 15.13
N HIS A 457 7.72 -18.25 14.83
CA HIS A 457 7.35 -16.99 14.13
C HIS A 457 6.28 -16.26 14.96
N GLY A 458 6.44 -14.95 15.24
CA GLY A 458 5.51 -14.20 16.12
C GLY A 458 4.07 -14.47 15.66
N ASP A 459 3.36 -15.22 16.51
CA ASP A 459 2.03 -15.79 16.34
C ASP A 459 1.47 -15.69 17.76
N SER A 460 0.99 -14.49 18.07
CA SER A 460 0.69 -14.06 19.43
C SER A 460 -0.49 -14.84 20.01
N ASP A 461 -1.38 -15.34 19.17
CA ASP A 461 -2.55 -16.12 19.54
C ASP A 461 -2.39 -17.65 19.33
N GLY A 462 -1.39 -18.07 18.55
CA GLY A 462 -0.98 -19.45 18.36
C GLY A 462 -1.74 -20.19 17.25
N ASP A 463 -2.33 -19.48 16.29
CA ASP A 463 -3.17 -20.04 15.23
C ASP A 463 -2.37 -20.59 14.02
N GLY A 464 -1.08 -20.25 13.94
CA GLY A 464 -0.16 -20.66 12.87
C GLY A 464 0.00 -19.66 11.73
N THR A 465 -0.65 -18.50 11.80
CA THR A 465 -0.46 -17.30 10.98
C THR A 465 0.54 -16.38 11.68
N ALA A 466 1.39 -15.66 10.94
CA ALA A 466 2.29 -14.71 11.57
C ALA A 466 1.52 -13.43 11.89
N ASP A 467 1.83 -12.74 12.99
CA ASP A 467 1.15 -11.51 13.42
C ASP A 467 1.00 -10.53 12.22
N CYS A 468 2.05 -10.36 11.41
CA CYS A 468 2.09 -9.51 10.22
C CYS A 468 1.20 -9.90 9.02
N ASP A 469 0.49 -11.02 9.13
CA ASP A 469 -0.41 -11.61 8.15
C ASP A 469 -1.78 -11.95 8.78
N ASP A 470 -2.00 -11.56 10.03
CA ASP A 470 -3.15 -11.94 10.83
C ASP A 470 -4.35 -10.99 10.60
N THR A 471 -5.55 -11.46 10.90
CA THR A 471 -6.77 -10.63 10.92
C THR A 471 -6.88 -10.02 12.32
N GLU A 472 -7.20 -8.72 12.45
CA GLU A 472 -7.21 -8.05 13.76
C GLU A 472 -7.96 -8.81 14.87
N VAL A 473 -7.28 -9.00 16.01
CA VAL A 473 -7.79 -9.71 17.19
C VAL A 473 -8.01 -8.75 18.36
N CYS A 474 -8.96 -9.05 19.25
CA CYS A 474 -9.34 -8.16 20.36
C CYS A 474 -8.32 -8.16 21.51
N ASP A 475 -7.13 -7.64 21.27
CA ASP A 475 -6.02 -7.54 22.23
C ASP A 475 -5.41 -6.12 22.34
N GLY A 476 -5.95 -5.15 21.59
CA GLY A 476 -5.51 -3.77 21.58
C GLY A 476 -4.18 -3.53 20.86
N LEU A 477 -3.74 -4.49 20.02
CA LEU A 477 -2.62 -4.34 19.10
C LEU A 477 -3.15 -4.18 17.66
N ASP A 478 -2.33 -3.54 16.83
CA ASP A 478 -2.51 -3.40 15.37
C ASP A 478 -1.72 -4.56 14.76
N ASN A 479 -2.42 -5.69 14.63
CA ASN A 479 -1.84 -6.99 14.29
C ASN A 479 -1.54 -7.05 12.79
N ASP A 480 -2.42 -6.52 11.93
CA ASP A 480 -2.25 -6.54 10.48
C ASP A 480 -1.35 -5.40 9.94
N GLY A 481 -1.06 -4.40 10.77
CA GLY A 481 -0.10 -3.34 10.49
C GLY A 481 -0.60 -2.26 9.54
N ASP A 482 -1.91 -2.13 9.32
CA ASP A 482 -2.53 -1.09 8.49
C ASP A 482 -2.51 0.31 9.17
N GLY A 483 -2.14 0.38 10.45
CA GLY A 483 -2.06 1.62 11.23
C GLY A 483 -3.37 2.00 11.94
N GLN A 484 -4.37 1.12 11.91
CA GLN A 484 -5.62 1.17 12.66
C GLN A 484 -5.65 0.02 13.68
N ILE A 485 -6.61 0.08 14.62
CA ILE A 485 -6.91 -1.04 15.53
C ILE A 485 -8.40 -1.29 15.30
N ASP A 486 -8.75 -2.11 14.30
CA ASP A 486 -10.12 -2.37 13.86
C ASP A 486 -10.55 -3.82 14.13
N GLU A 487 -10.69 -4.14 15.42
CA GLU A 487 -11.08 -5.43 16.06
C GLU A 487 -12.48 -6.00 15.63
N GLY A 488 -12.81 -6.00 14.34
CA GLY A 488 -14.18 -5.85 13.81
C GLY A 488 -14.94 -7.09 13.35
N PHE A 489 -15.51 -7.87 14.27
CA PHE A 489 -16.70 -8.70 13.96
C PHE A 489 -17.90 -8.23 14.79
N ASP A 490 -19.03 -7.96 14.15
CA ASP A 490 -20.32 -7.57 14.73
C ASP A 490 -21.40 -8.43 14.03
N ALA A 491 -21.63 -9.63 14.55
CA ALA A 491 -22.36 -10.68 13.86
C ALA A 491 -23.87 -10.39 13.74
N ASP A 492 -24.43 -9.64 14.66
CA ASP A 492 -25.84 -9.25 14.64
C ASP A 492 -26.08 -7.81 14.18
N ASN A 493 -25.00 -7.09 13.85
CA ASN A 493 -24.97 -5.74 13.31
C ASN A 493 -25.63 -4.72 14.25
N ASP A 494 -25.37 -4.85 15.56
CA ASP A 494 -25.92 -3.99 16.59
C ASP A 494 -25.04 -2.79 16.95
N GLY A 495 -23.82 -2.76 16.39
CA GLY A 495 -22.85 -1.71 16.60
C GLY A 495 -21.90 -1.98 17.76
N VAL A 496 -21.91 -3.17 18.35
CA VAL A 496 -20.96 -3.66 19.35
C VAL A 496 -20.20 -4.85 18.76
N ALA A 497 -18.87 -4.85 18.88
CA ALA A 497 -18.09 -5.97 18.38
C ALA A 497 -18.32 -7.21 19.25
N ASP A 498 -18.41 -8.39 18.64
CA ASP A 498 -18.70 -9.70 19.25
C ASP A 498 -17.85 -9.99 20.50
N CYS A 499 -16.62 -9.47 20.57
CA CYS A 499 -15.72 -9.67 21.71
C CYS A 499 -16.00 -8.77 22.92
N TYR A 500 -16.77 -7.70 22.73
CA TYR A 500 -17.34 -6.85 23.79
C TYR A 500 -18.86 -6.99 23.92
N ASP A 501 -19.47 -7.77 23.04
CA ASP A 501 -20.90 -8.00 23.01
C ASP A 501 -21.29 -9.09 24.03
N ASN A 502 -22.14 -8.73 24.99
CA ASN A 502 -22.70 -9.68 25.95
C ASN A 502 -23.82 -10.55 25.36
N CYS A 503 -24.20 -10.33 24.10
CA CYS A 503 -25.04 -11.17 23.27
C CYS A 503 -24.63 -11.22 21.78
N PRO A 504 -23.48 -11.83 21.42
CA PRO A 504 -22.85 -11.81 20.06
C PRO A 504 -23.66 -12.34 18.86
N GLY A 505 -24.93 -12.64 19.03
CA GLY A 505 -25.80 -13.06 17.93
C GLY A 505 -27.24 -12.61 18.12
N THR A 506 -27.49 -11.67 19.03
CA THR A 506 -28.80 -11.11 19.33
C THR A 506 -28.72 -9.61 19.57
N PHE A 507 -28.98 -8.86 18.51
CA PHE A 507 -28.94 -7.40 18.47
C PHE A 507 -29.39 -6.73 19.78
N ASN A 508 -28.45 -6.12 20.50
CA ASN A 508 -28.63 -5.46 21.78
C ASN A 508 -27.62 -4.30 21.97
N PRO A 509 -27.75 -3.21 21.21
CA PRO A 509 -26.76 -2.12 21.21
C PRO A 509 -26.57 -1.42 22.57
N ASP A 510 -27.52 -1.60 23.49
CA ASP A 510 -27.48 -1.04 24.84
C ASP A 510 -26.72 -1.92 25.84
N GLN A 511 -26.39 -3.17 25.45
CA GLN A 511 -25.57 -4.11 26.21
C GLN A 511 -26.04 -4.26 27.66
N THR A 512 -27.35 -4.14 27.88
CA THR A 512 -27.93 -4.19 29.22
C THR A 512 -27.71 -5.58 29.81
N ASP A 513 -27.08 -5.64 30.97
CA ASP A 513 -26.90 -6.84 31.80
C ASP A 513 -27.34 -6.47 33.22
N THR A 514 -28.59 -6.80 33.55
CA THR A 514 -29.27 -6.32 34.75
C THR A 514 -28.69 -6.93 36.03
N ASP A 515 -28.18 -8.17 35.98
CA ASP A 515 -27.66 -8.87 37.14
C ASP A 515 -26.13 -9.01 37.18
N ASN A 516 -25.44 -8.64 36.11
CA ASN A 516 -23.99 -8.62 35.93
C ASN A 516 -23.35 -10.01 35.91
N ASP A 517 -24.01 -11.00 35.31
CA ASP A 517 -23.43 -12.33 35.12
C ASP A 517 -22.64 -12.49 33.80
N GLY A 518 -22.68 -11.46 32.94
CA GLY A 518 -21.96 -11.39 31.68
C GLY A 518 -22.77 -11.81 30.45
N ALA A 519 -24.01 -12.28 30.62
CA ALA A 519 -24.96 -12.42 29.52
C ALA A 519 -25.90 -11.20 29.47
N GLY A 520 -26.08 -10.61 28.29
CA GLY A 520 -26.99 -9.48 28.15
C GLY A 520 -28.45 -9.91 28.31
N ASP A 521 -29.29 -9.02 28.85
CA ASP A 521 -30.74 -9.18 29.03
C ASP A 521 -31.45 -9.67 27.75
N ALA A 522 -30.88 -9.38 26.58
CA ALA A 522 -31.40 -9.77 25.27
C ALA A 522 -31.25 -11.27 24.97
N CYS A 523 -30.20 -11.90 25.49
CA CYS A 523 -29.89 -13.32 25.29
C CYS A 523 -29.93 -14.13 26.60
N ASP A 524 -30.14 -13.48 27.73
CA ASP A 524 -30.30 -14.11 29.03
C ASP A 524 -31.76 -14.57 29.27
N GLY A 525 -31.94 -15.87 29.53
CA GLY A 525 -33.23 -16.45 29.90
C GLY A 525 -33.67 -16.13 31.34
N CYS A 526 -32.79 -15.59 32.17
CA CYS A 526 -33.02 -15.18 33.54
C CYS A 526 -32.36 -13.83 33.91
N PRO A 527 -32.78 -12.69 33.30
CA PRO A 527 -32.10 -11.37 33.41
C PRO A 527 -32.04 -10.70 34.79
N ASN A 528 -32.38 -11.40 35.87
CA ASN A 528 -32.36 -10.87 37.23
C ASN A 528 -31.77 -11.89 38.23
N ASP A 529 -31.18 -12.97 37.74
CA ASP A 529 -30.55 -14.03 38.55
C ASP A 529 -29.07 -14.20 38.13
N PRO A 530 -28.12 -13.58 38.84
CA PRO A 530 -26.71 -13.55 38.42
C PRO A 530 -25.98 -14.90 38.51
N LEU A 531 -26.72 -15.97 38.84
CA LEU A 531 -26.23 -17.34 38.94
C LEU A 531 -26.79 -18.22 37.82
N LYS A 532 -27.67 -17.71 36.96
CA LYS A 532 -28.32 -18.48 35.90
C LYS A 532 -28.56 -17.61 34.68
N THR A 533 -28.04 -18.06 33.53
CA THR A 533 -28.40 -17.52 32.22
C THR A 533 -29.59 -18.22 31.54
N SER A 534 -30.16 -19.23 32.22
CA SER A 534 -31.32 -19.98 31.71
C SER A 534 -32.22 -20.49 32.84
N PRO A 535 -33.56 -20.54 32.63
CA PRO A 535 -34.51 -20.88 33.70
C PRO A 535 -34.31 -22.25 34.34
N GLY A 536 -33.80 -23.25 33.62
CA GLY A 536 -33.72 -24.61 34.15
C GLY A 536 -35.11 -25.19 34.51
N ILE A 537 -35.12 -26.19 35.40
CA ILE A 537 -36.35 -26.91 35.78
C ILE A 537 -37.07 -26.17 36.92
N CYS A 538 -36.31 -25.58 37.84
CA CYS A 538 -36.82 -24.81 38.96
C CYS A 538 -37.19 -23.36 38.61
N GLY A 539 -36.85 -22.88 37.41
CA GLY A 539 -36.99 -21.48 37.03
C GLY A 539 -35.86 -20.60 37.54
N CYS A 540 -35.92 -19.32 37.20
CA CYS A 540 -34.95 -18.32 37.65
C CYS A 540 -35.08 -18.06 39.17
N GLY A 541 -33.97 -17.74 39.83
CA GLY A 541 -33.88 -17.38 41.25
C GLY A 541 -33.96 -18.54 42.23
N VAL A 542 -34.02 -19.78 41.73
CA VAL A 542 -34.15 -21.00 42.55
C VAL A 542 -33.06 -21.99 42.19
N VAL A 543 -32.21 -22.37 43.14
CA VAL A 543 -31.11 -23.32 42.89
C VAL A 543 -31.65 -24.69 42.44
N GLU A 544 -31.10 -25.23 41.35
CA GLU A 544 -31.49 -26.55 40.81
C GLU A 544 -31.00 -27.71 41.69
N THR A 545 -29.98 -27.46 42.50
CA THR A 545 -29.28 -28.46 43.32
C THR A 545 -29.71 -28.46 44.77
N GLY A 546 -30.69 -27.63 45.14
CA GLY A 546 -31.31 -27.70 46.45
C GLY A 546 -32.15 -28.97 46.53
N ASP A 547 -31.65 -29.97 47.24
CA ASP A 547 -32.35 -31.20 47.60
C ASP A 547 -32.01 -31.43 49.08
N THR A 548 -32.89 -30.96 49.95
CA THR A 548 -32.62 -30.83 51.38
C THR A 548 -32.56 -32.19 52.07
N ASP A 549 -33.29 -33.19 51.57
CA ASP A 549 -33.33 -34.52 52.15
C ASP A 549 -32.63 -35.62 51.33
N LEU A 550 -32.13 -35.26 50.15
CA LEU A 550 -31.28 -36.06 49.27
C LEU A 550 -31.99 -37.25 48.63
N ASP A 551 -33.27 -37.10 48.29
CA ASP A 551 -34.06 -38.13 47.61
C ASP A 551 -33.92 -38.14 46.07
N GLY A 552 -33.31 -37.09 45.51
CA GLY A 552 -33.06 -36.91 44.09
C GLY A 552 -34.05 -36.00 43.37
N THR A 553 -35.09 -35.49 44.05
CA THR A 553 -35.97 -34.43 43.53
C THR A 553 -35.56 -33.08 44.11
N PRO A 554 -35.32 -32.05 43.27
CA PRO A 554 -35.02 -30.72 43.79
C PRO A 554 -36.19 -30.18 44.62
N ASP A 555 -35.89 -29.49 45.71
CA ASP A 555 -36.82 -28.88 46.67
C ASP A 555 -37.90 -28.01 45.99
N CYS A 556 -37.59 -27.43 44.83
CA CYS A 556 -38.51 -26.61 44.05
C CYS A 556 -39.65 -27.40 43.40
N LEU A 557 -39.44 -28.71 43.19
CA LEU A 557 -40.38 -29.68 42.63
C LEU A 557 -40.89 -30.69 43.66
N ASP A 558 -40.42 -30.58 44.90
CA ASP A 558 -40.80 -31.45 46.00
C ASP A 558 -41.87 -30.77 46.88
N GLY A 559 -43.03 -31.40 47.00
CA GLY A 559 -44.12 -30.97 47.88
C GLY A 559 -43.85 -31.28 49.36
N CYS A 560 -42.86 -32.12 49.66
CA CYS A 560 -42.38 -32.50 50.98
C CYS A 560 -40.84 -32.40 51.14
N PRO A 561 -40.19 -31.21 50.99
CA PRO A 561 -38.71 -31.04 50.89
C PRO A 561 -37.83 -31.45 52.09
N ASN A 562 -38.35 -32.15 53.09
CA ASN A 562 -37.59 -32.59 54.26
C ASN A 562 -37.90 -34.05 54.65
N ASP A 563 -38.65 -34.78 53.81
CA ASP A 563 -38.98 -36.20 54.00
C ASP A 563 -38.56 -37.01 52.76
N PRO A 564 -37.40 -37.69 52.79
CA PRO A 564 -36.78 -38.30 51.60
C PRO A 564 -37.50 -39.55 51.10
N ASN A 565 -38.72 -39.78 51.56
CA ASN A 565 -39.59 -40.86 51.12
C ASN A 565 -40.85 -40.34 50.40
N LYS A 566 -40.96 -39.01 50.19
CA LYS A 566 -42.12 -38.37 49.58
C LYS A 566 -41.69 -37.15 48.76
N VAL A 567 -42.23 -37.08 47.54
CA VAL A 567 -42.11 -35.96 46.60
C VAL A 567 -43.43 -35.22 46.51
#